data_AF-A0A8T4HVN1-F1
#
_entry.id   AF-A0A8T4HVN1-F1
#
_cell.length_a   1.000
_cell.length_b   1.000
_cell.length_c   1.000
_cell.angle_alpha   90.00
_cell.angle_beta   90.00
_cell.angle_gamma   90.00
#
_symmetry.space_group_name_H-M   'P 1'
#
loop_
_entity.id
_entity.type
_entity.pdbx_description
1 polymer ?
#
loop_
_entity_poly.entity_id
_entity_poly.type
_entity_poly.pdbx_seq_one_letter_code
_entity_poly.pdbx_strand_id
1 'polypeptide(L)'
;MGPDSPLGQAVWRLRSRGCWEDAAALLEPYAQQHPQAAVGRAALFVERCMYTADGWAAAEDALRGAEAVAQVDDDRGAAACERGQLAYAATVLGVRDRTDEARAALGRAAALLEP
;
A
#
# COMPACT_ATOMS: atom_id res chain seq x y z
N MET A 1 6.06 -8.75 12.75
CA MET A 1 6.72 -8.71 11.42
C MET A 1 7.51 -7.43 11.32
N GLY A 2 8.83 -7.50 11.48
CA GLY A 2 9.70 -6.32 11.33
C GLY A 2 10.51 -6.38 10.04
N PRO A 3 11.09 -5.26 9.58
CA PRO A 3 11.90 -5.21 8.36
C PRO A 3 13.11 -6.18 8.41
N ASP A 4 13.69 -6.38 9.60
CA ASP A 4 14.83 -7.28 9.80
C ASP A 4 14.47 -8.76 9.96
N SER A 5 13.17 -9.10 10.02
CA SER A 5 12.73 -10.49 10.11
C SER A 5 13.02 -11.25 8.79
N PRO A 6 13.15 -12.59 8.80
CA PRO A 6 13.35 -13.36 7.58
C PRO A 6 12.29 -13.07 6.49
N LEU A 7 11.02 -12.89 6.89
CA LEU A 7 9.94 -12.49 5.99
C LEU A 7 10.15 -11.06 5.46
N GLY A 8 10.49 -10.11 6.33
CA GLY A 8 10.77 -8.72 5.93
C GLY A 8 11.93 -8.62 4.94
N GLN A 9 13.02 -9.35 5.18
CA GLN A 9 14.16 -9.42 4.27
C GLN A 9 13.80 -10.07 2.93
N ALA A 10 12.98 -11.12 2.94
CA ALA A 10 12.50 -11.77 1.70
C ALA A 10 11.64 -10.83 0.86
N VAL A 11 10.70 -10.12 1.49
CA VAL A 11 9.86 -9.09 0.85
C VAL A 11 10.74 -7.98 0.27
N TRP A 12 11.71 -7.48 1.03
CA TRP A 12 12.65 -6.46 0.55
C TRP A 12 13.44 -6.94 -0.68
N ARG A 13 14.02 -8.14 -0.64
CA ARG A 13 14.80 -8.69 -1.77
C ARG A 13 13.97 -8.82 -3.05
N LEU A 14 12.71 -9.26 -2.95
CA LEU A 14 11.81 -9.40 -4.09
C LEU A 14 11.36 -8.04 -4.62
N ARG A 15 10.94 -7.13 -3.74
CA ARG A 15 10.59 -5.74 -4.10
C ARG A 15 11.72 -5.04 -4.84
N SER A 16 12.96 -5.12 -4.34
CA SER A 16 14.13 -4.51 -4.97
C SER A 16 14.47 -5.05 -6.37
N ARG A 17 13.88 -6.18 -6.78
CA ARG A 17 14.05 -6.78 -8.11
C ARG A 17 12.83 -6.57 -9.01
N GLY A 18 11.82 -5.83 -8.56
CA GLY A 18 10.55 -5.65 -9.26
C GLY A 18 9.63 -6.87 -9.19
N CYS A 19 9.91 -7.85 -8.33
CA CYS A 19 9.06 -9.01 -8.11
C CYS A 19 7.93 -8.68 -7.11
N TRP A 20 7.12 -7.65 -7.42
CA TRP A 20 6.09 -7.13 -6.51
C TRP A 20 5.00 -8.15 -6.20
N GLU A 21 4.56 -8.92 -7.20
CA GLU A 21 3.50 -9.93 -7.00
C GLU A 21 3.97 -11.05 -6.06
N ASP A 22 5.20 -11.54 -6.24
CA ASP A 22 5.80 -12.54 -5.36
C ASP A 22 5.98 -11.99 -3.94
N ALA A 23 6.44 -10.75 -3.81
CA ALA A 23 6.57 -10.08 -2.52
C ALA A 23 5.21 -9.93 -1.83
N ALA A 24 4.16 -9.55 -2.58
CA ALA A 24 2.80 -9.40 -2.09
C ALA A 24 2.20 -10.75 -1.69
N ALA A 25 2.53 -11.83 -2.40
CA ALA A 25 2.11 -13.19 -2.09
C ALA A 25 2.68 -13.68 -0.74
N LEU A 26 3.91 -13.29 -0.38
CA LEU A 26 4.48 -13.61 0.93
C LEU A 26 3.72 -12.96 2.10
N LEU A 27 3.04 -11.83 1.86
CA LEU A 27 2.26 -11.11 2.87
C LEU A 27 0.80 -11.57 2.96
N GLU A 28 0.27 -12.23 1.92
CA GLU A 28 -1.14 -12.63 1.84
C GLU A 28 -1.65 -13.41 3.05
N PRO A 29 -0.92 -14.43 3.57
CA PRO A 29 -1.43 -15.24 4.67
C PRO A 29 -1.66 -14.44 5.96
N TYR A 30 -1.05 -13.26 6.06
CA TYR A 30 -1.08 -12.40 7.23
C TYR A 30 -2.02 -11.20 7.07
N ALA A 31 -2.41 -10.85 5.84
CA ALA A 31 -3.10 -9.61 5.51
C ALA A 31 -4.48 -9.47 6.21
N GLN A 32 -5.16 -10.57 6.52
CA GLN A 32 -6.46 -10.52 7.20
C GLN A 32 -6.37 -10.29 8.72
N GLN A 33 -5.21 -10.55 9.33
CA GLN A 33 -5.03 -10.53 10.79
C GLN A 33 -4.06 -9.44 11.25
N HIS A 34 -3.19 -8.98 10.36
CA HIS A 34 -2.15 -8.02 10.66
C HIS A 34 -2.26 -6.81 9.73
N PRO A 35 -2.78 -5.66 10.22
CA PRO A 35 -2.91 -4.45 9.42
C PRO A 35 -1.62 -4.03 8.72
N GLN A 36 -0.48 -4.22 9.37
CA GLN A 36 0.83 -3.88 8.81
C GLN A 36 1.19 -4.76 7.60
N ALA A 37 0.76 -6.04 7.61
CA ALA A 37 0.93 -6.93 6.47
C ALA A 37 0.02 -6.54 5.31
N ALA A 38 -1.23 -6.15 5.60
CA ALA A 38 -2.18 -5.69 4.60
C ALA A 38 -1.73 -4.39 3.92
N VAL A 39 -1.29 -3.40 4.71
CA VAL A 39 -0.72 -2.15 4.20
C VAL A 39 0.55 -2.42 3.39
N GLY A 40 1.47 -3.25 3.90
CA GLY A 40 2.69 -3.62 3.15
C GLY A 40 2.38 -4.31 1.82
N ARG A 41 1.35 -5.16 1.76
CA ARG A 41 0.88 -5.79 0.52
C ARG A 41 0.29 -4.75 -0.45
N ALA A 42 -0.52 -3.82 0.05
CA ALA A 42 -1.05 -2.73 -0.76
C ALA A 42 0.07 -1.85 -1.33
N ALA A 43 1.04 -1.45 -0.50
CA ALA A 43 2.18 -0.63 -0.90
C ALA A 43 2.99 -1.26 -2.05
N LEU A 44 3.19 -2.59 -2.04
CA LEU A 44 3.87 -3.29 -3.14
C LEU A 44 3.11 -3.18 -4.47
N PHE A 45 1.78 -3.27 -4.43
CA PHE A 45 0.96 -3.10 -5.64
C PHE A 45 0.88 -1.63 -6.08
N VAL A 46 0.79 -0.67 -5.14
CA VAL A 46 0.85 0.77 -5.45
C VAL A 46 2.17 1.14 -6.11
N GLU A 47 3.28 0.63 -5.59
CA GLU A 47 4.61 0.81 -6.18
C GLU A 47 4.69 0.20 -7.58
N ARG A 48 4.18 -1.02 -7.77
CA ARG A 48 4.08 -1.62 -9.11
C ARG A 48 3.31 -0.71 -10.07
N CYS A 49 2.17 -0.15 -9.65
CA CYS A 49 1.41 0.79 -10.48
C CYS A 49 2.24 2.01 -10.86
N MET A 50 2.98 2.59 -9.91
CA MET A 50 3.88 3.73 -10.17
C MET A 50 4.94 3.41 -11.22
N TYR A 51 5.57 2.24 -11.16
CA TYR A 51 6.66 1.88 -12.08
C TYR A 51 6.20 1.32 -13.43
N THR A 52 4.99 0.77 -13.51
CA THR A 52 4.52 0.04 -14.71
C THR A 52 3.29 0.67 -15.37
N ALA A 53 2.64 1.64 -14.72
CA ALA A 53 1.35 2.19 -15.12
C ALA A 53 0.23 1.14 -15.28
N ASP A 54 0.35 -0.02 -14.62
CA ASP A 54 -0.59 -1.14 -14.71
C ASP A 54 -0.82 -1.79 -13.31
N GLY A 55 -1.74 -2.75 -13.21
CA GLY A 55 -2.03 -3.47 -11.96
C GLY A 55 -3.00 -2.75 -11.00
N TRP A 56 -3.67 -1.70 -11.47
CA TRP A 56 -4.52 -0.80 -10.67
C TRP A 56 -5.61 -1.52 -9.88
N ALA A 57 -6.24 -2.55 -10.47
CA ALA A 57 -7.30 -3.31 -9.80
C ALA A 57 -6.77 -4.09 -8.59
N ALA A 58 -5.60 -4.72 -8.71
CA ALA A 58 -4.97 -5.44 -7.61
C ALA A 58 -4.55 -4.49 -6.47
N ALA A 59 -4.05 -3.30 -6.82
CA ALA A 59 -3.74 -2.27 -5.84
C ALA A 59 -4.99 -1.78 -5.09
N GLU A 60 -6.09 -1.50 -5.82
CA GLU A 60 -7.38 -1.12 -5.21
C GLU A 60 -7.94 -2.20 -4.29
N ASP A 61 -7.89 -3.47 -4.69
CA ASP A 61 -8.39 -4.58 -3.88
C ASP A 61 -7.55 -4.78 -2.61
N ALA A 62 -6.22 -4.74 -2.74
CA ALA A 62 -5.32 -4.83 -1.59
C ALA A 62 -5.53 -3.65 -0.62
N LEU A 63 -5.74 -2.43 -1.13
CA LEU A 63 -6.03 -1.26 -0.30
C LEU A 63 -7.36 -1.38 0.44
N ARG A 64 -8.43 -1.86 -0.21
CA ARG A 64 -9.71 -2.12 0.49
C ARG A 64 -9.53 -3.13 1.62
N GLY A 65 -8.71 -4.15 1.41
CA GLY A 65 -8.34 -5.10 2.45
C GLY A 65 -7.60 -4.43 3.63
N ALA A 66 -6.61 -3.58 3.33
CA ALA A 66 -5.85 -2.83 4.33
C ALA A 66 -6.73 -1.87 5.15
N GLU A 67 -7.62 -1.13 4.49
CA GLU A 67 -8.58 -0.24 5.14
C GLU A 67 -9.59 -1.00 6.02
N ALA A 68 -10.04 -2.18 5.58
CA ALA A 68 -10.99 -3.00 6.32
C ALA A 68 -10.40 -3.59 7.60
N VAL A 69 -9.11 -3.94 7.60
CA VAL A 69 -8.45 -4.55 8.76
C VAL A 69 -7.90 -3.50 9.74
N ALA A 70 -7.69 -2.24 9.32
CA ALA A 70 -7.13 -1.18 10.16
C ALA A 70 -7.96 -0.94 11.43
N GLN A 71 -7.32 -1.07 12.61
CA GLN A 71 -8.01 -0.95 13.90
C GLN A 71 -7.68 0.36 14.62
N VAL A 72 -6.40 0.74 14.63
CA VAL A 72 -5.90 1.93 15.33
C VAL A 72 -5.57 3.06 14.36
N ASP A 73 -5.36 4.27 14.89
CA ASP A 73 -5.11 5.45 14.08
C ASP A 73 -3.83 5.33 13.23
N ASP A 74 -2.78 4.71 13.75
CA ASP A 74 -1.57 4.38 12.97
C ASP A 74 -1.89 3.52 11.75
N ASP A 75 -2.67 2.45 11.93
CA ASP A 75 -3.06 1.55 10.83
C ASP A 75 -3.88 2.30 9.78
N ARG A 76 -4.84 3.12 10.24
CA ARG A 76 -5.73 3.92 9.38
C ARG A 76 -4.94 5.00 8.64
N GLY A 77 -3.98 5.63 9.31
CA GLY A 77 -3.08 6.61 8.74
C GLY A 77 -2.19 6.00 7.67
N ALA A 78 -1.63 4.82 7.92
CA ALA A 78 -0.81 4.09 6.96
C ALA A 78 -1.63 3.66 5.72
N ALA A 79 -2.83 3.09 5.92
CA ALA A 79 -3.72 2.75 4.81
C ALA A 79 -4.17 3.98 4.01
N ALA A 80 -4.48 5.10 4.68
CA ALA A 80 -4.82 6.36 4.04
C ALA A 80 -3.63 6.96 3.26
N CYS A 81 -2.40 6.76 3.74
CA CYS A 81 -1.19 7.17 3.02
C CYS A 81 -1.10 6.42 1.68
N GLU A 82 -1.20 5.10 1.70
CA GLU A 82 -1.13 4.28 0.47
C GLU A 82 -2.31 4.55 -0.49
N ARG A 83 -3.52 4.81 0.03
CA ARG A 83 -4.65 5.31 -0.76
C ARG A 83 -4.32 6.62 -1.48
N GLY A 84 -3.68 7.55 -0.77
CA GLY A 84 -3.22 8.81 -1.31
C GLY A 84 -2.17 8.63 -2.42
N GLN A 85 -1.21 7.72 -2.20
CA GLN A 85 -0.19 7.40 -3.19
C GLN A 85 -0.77 6.77 -4.47
N LEU A 86 -1.73 5.85 -4.35
CA LEU A 86 -2.40 5.26 -5.53
C LEU A 86 -3.14 6.31 -6.36
N ALA A 87 -3.90 7.19 -5.68
CA ALA A 87 -4.62 8.27 -6.34
C ALA A 87 -3.67 9.28 -7.01
N TYR A 88 -2.57 9.62 -6.33
CA TYR A 88 -1.51 10.46 -6.90
C TYR A 88 -0.88 9.82 -8.14
N ALA A 89 -0.50 8.54 -8.06
CA ALA A 89 0.08 7.78 -9.17
C ALA A 89 -0.84 7.76 -10.40
N ALA A 90 -2.12 7.46 -10.20
CA ALA A 90 -3.12 7.42 -11.27
C ALA A 90 -3.30 8.78 -11.96
N THR A 91 -3.18 9.87 -11.18
CA THR A 91 -3.27 11.24 -11.69
C THR A 91 -2.03 11.60 -12.51
N VAL A 92 -0.84 11.41 -11.95
CA VAL A 92 0.44 11.77 -12.60
C VAL A 92 0.68 10.97 -13.88
N LEU A 93 0.29 9.69 -13.89
CA LEU A 93 0.42 8.82 -15.05
C LEU A 93 -0.73 8.97 -16.07
N GLY A 94 -1.69 9.86 -15.82
CA GLY A 94 -2.77 10.16 -16.77
C GLY A 94 -3.83 9.05 -16.91
N VAL A 95 -3.89 8.11 -15.97
CA VAL A 95 -4.89 7.02 -15.98
C VAL A 95 -6.26 7.55 -15.60
N ARG A 96 -6.33 8.37 -14.54
CA ARG A 96 -7.54 9.08 -14.10
C ARG A 96 -7.13 10.21 -13.17
N ASP A 97 -7.73 11.39 -13.37
CA ASP A 97 -7.56 12.48 -12.41
C ASP A 97 -8.26 12.11 -11.08
N ARG A 98 -7.44 11.98 -10.04
CA ARG A 98 -7.85 11.66 -8.67
C ARG A 98 -7.17 12.62 -7.68
N THR A 99 -6.89 13.85 -8.12
CA THR A 99 -6.20 14.87 -7.31
C THR A 99 -6.89 15.12 -5.97
N ASP A 100 -8.23 15.24 -5.97
CA ASP A 100 -9.00 15.48 -4.74
C ASP A 100 -8.93 14.29 -3.77
N GLU A 101 -8.96 13.07 -4.31
CA GLU A 101 -8.84 11.86 -3.51
C GLU A 101 -7.45 11.75 -2.88
N ALA A 102 -6.40 12.01 -3.66
CA ALA A 102 -5.03 12.03 -3.17
C ALA A 102 -4.86 13.04 -2.03
N ARG A 103 -5.34 14.28 -2.23
CA ARG A 103 -5.28 15.34 -1.21
C ARG A 103 -6.04 14.96 0.06
N ALA A 104 -7.25 14.43 -0.08
CA ALA A 104 -8.07 14.05 1.07
C ALA A 104 -7.44 12.89 1.85
N ALA A 105 -6.92 11.87 1.17
CA ALA A 105 -6.32 10.70 1.80
C ALA A 105 -5.00 11.04 2.51
N LEU A 106 -4.10 11.78 1.85
CA LEU A 106 -2.83 12.22 2.45
C LEU A 106 -3.06 13.20 3.61
N GLY A 107 -4.07 14.07 3.52
CA GLY A 107 -4.46 14.94 4.62
C GLY A 107 -4.98 14.16 5.84
N ARG A 108 -5.74 13.09 5.63
CA ARG A 108 -6.14 12.18 6.72
C ARG A 108 -4.94 11.45 7.32
N ALA A 109 -4.03 10.94 6.49
CA ALA A 109 -2.81 10.27 6.95
C ALA A 109 -1.98 11.20 7.85
N ALA A 110 -1.77 12.44 7.43
CA ALA A 110 -1.03 13.45 8.19
C ALA A 110 -1.70 13.84 9.52
N ALA A 111 -3.01 13.67 9.65
CA ALA A 111 -3.73 13.93 10.89
C ALA A 111 -3.67 12.76 11.89
N LEU A 112 -3.39 11.54 11.41
CA LEU A 112 -3.40 10.31 12.21
C LEU A 112 -2.00 9.81 12.58
N LEU A 113 -0.99 10.09 11.74
CA LEU A 113 0.38 9.63 11.94
C LEU A 113 1.19 10.64 12.75
N GLU A 114 1.99 10.14 13.69
CA GLU A 114 2.98 10.96 14.40
C GLU A 114 4.08 11.46 13.43
N PRO A 115 4.62 12.68 13.63
CA PRO A 115 5.68 13.26 12.79
C PRO A 115 7.02 12.52 12.80
#